data_AF-A0A7C1T7N7-F1
#
_entry.id   AF-A0A7C1T7N7-F1
#
_cell.length_a   1.000
_cell.length_b   1.000
_cell.length_c   1.000
_cell.angle_alpha   90.00
_cell.angle_beta   90.00
_cell.angle_gamma   90.00
#
_symmetry.space_group_name_H-M   'P 1'
#
loop_
_entity.id
_entity.type
_entity.pdbx_description
1 polymer ?
#
loop_
_entity_poly.entity_id
_entity_poly.type
_entity_poly.pdbx_seq_one_letter_code
_entity_poly.pdbx_strand_id
1 'polypeptide(L)'
;MFQLLSRSKLVKVAKQKFPDFSHEKELWASGVELVAGLDEAGRGALAGPVFAASIIFPKDVKLAFKVNDSKKLTPQKREELAPLITGRALAWS
;
A
#
# COMPACT_ATOMS: atom_id res chain seq x y z
N MET A 1 51.01 -2.00 2.87
CA MET A 1 50.30 -1.26 1.82
C MET A 1 49.07 -2.08 1.38
N PHE A 2 48.06 -2.17 2.25
CA PHE A 2 46.80 -2.87 1.93
C PHE A 2 45.80 -1.84 1.41
N GLN A 3 45.38 -2.03 0.18
CA GLN A 3 44.60 -1.07 -0.59
C GLN A 3 43.21 -0.88 0.04
N LEU A 4 42.88 0.39 0.24
CA LEU A 4 41.60 0.90 0.72
C LEU A 4 40.46 0.35 -0.17
N LEU A 5 39.74 -0.68 0.28
CA LEU A 5 38.44 -1.01 -0.31
C LEU A 5 37.47 0.11 0.05
N SER A 6 37.16 0.88 -0.98
CA SER A 6 36.25 2.03 -0.99
C SER A 6 34.99 1.83 -0.14
N ARG A 7 34.91 2.60 0.96
CA ARG A 7 33.71 2.78 1.79
C ARG A 7 32.54 3.45 1.05
N SER A 8 32.67 3.80 -0.24
CA SER A 8 31.69 4.63 -0.96
C SER A 8 30.53 3.87 -1.61
N LYS A 9 30.49 2.52 -1.54
CA LYS A 9 29.39 1.72 -2.11
C LYS A 9 28.28 1.33 -1.12
N LEU A 10 28.40 1.71 0.15
CA LEU A 10 27.36 1.46 1.14
C LEU A 10 26.57 2.75 1.40
N VAL A 11 25.24 2.65 1.25
CA VAL A 11 24.22 3.59 1.74
C VAL A 11 23.94 4.83 0.87
N LYS A 12 23.67 4.62 -0.42
CA LYS A 12 22.74 5.47 -1.19
C LYS A 12 21.59 4.63 -1.75
N VAL A 13 21.01 3.76 -0.93
CA VAL A 13 19.66 3.26 -1.21
C VAL A 13 18.72 4.39 -0.80
N ALA A 14 18.25 5.18 -1.76
CA ALA A 14 17.18 6.13 -1.51
C ALA A 14 16.05 5.39 -0.78
N LYS A 15 15.70 5.81 0.45
CA LYS A 15 14.63 5.19 1.23
C LYS A 15 13.36 5.22 0.38
N GLN A 16 12.93 4.07 -0.13
CA GLN A 16 11.65 3.95 -0.82
C GLN A 16 10.55 4.29 0.18
N LYS A 17 9.77 5.34 -0.10
CA LYS A 17 8.61 5.74 0.70
C LYS A 17 7.49 4.74 0.40
N PHE A 18 7.06 4.00 1.42
CA PHE A 18 5.89 3.12 1.32
C PHE A 18 4.65 3.91 1.79
N PRO A 19 3.45 3.56 1.28
CA PRO A 19 2.22 4.06 1.86
C PRO A 19 2.15 3.73 3.36
N ASP A 20 1.62 4.66 4.13
CA ASP A 20 1.38 4.52 5.56
C ASP A 20 0.00 5.12 5.91
N PHE A 21 -0.43 4.93 7.15
CA PHE A 21 -1.73 5.37 7.65
C PHE A 21 -1.72 6.80 8.22
N SER A 22 -0.86 7.70 7.74
CA SER A 22 -0.71 9.03 8.35
C SER A 22 -2.01 9.85 8.30
N HIS A 23 -2.71 9.84 7.16
CA HIS A 23 -3.97 10.58 6.99
C HIS A 23 -5.11 9.97 7.81
N GLU A 24 -5.19 8.65 7.83
CA GLU A 24 -6.19 7.91 8.60
C GLU A 24 -6.00 8.16 10.10
N LYS A 25 -4.75 8.22 10.57
CA LYS A 25 -4.44 8.57 11.96
C LYS A 25 -4.88 9.99 12.33
N GLU A 26 -4.70 10.96 11.44
CA GLU A 26 -5.18 12.33 11.65
C GLU A 26 -6.72 12.36 11.76
N LEU A 27 -7.42 11.63 10.89
CA LEU A 27 -8.88 11.50 10.94
C LEU A 27 -9.36 10.78 12.21
N TRP A 28 -8.70 9.69 12.59
CA TRP A 28 -9.03 8.99 13.84
C TRP A 28 -8.78 9.88 15.07
N ALA A 29 -7.73 10.70 15.05
CA ALA A 29 -7.43 11.64 16.12
C ALA A 29 -8.45 12.80 16.21
N SER A 30 -9.11 13.15 15.10
CA SER A 30 -10.18 14.16 15.08
C SER A 30 -11.56 13.61 15.46
N GLY A 31 -11.66 12.33 15.82
CA GLY A 31 -12.90 11.67 16.26
C GLY A 31 -13.68 10.97 15.14
N VAL A 32 -13.13 10.87 13.93
CA VAL A 32 -13.72 10.03 12.87
C VAL A 32 -13.49 8.57 13.23
N GLU A 33 -14.55 7.79 13.39
CA GLU A 33 -14.42 6.38 13.80
C GLU A 33 -14.09 5.44 12.64
N LEU A 34 -14.68 5.66 11.46
CA LEU A 34 -14.50 4.82 10.28
C LEU A 34 -13.93 5.66 9.14
N VAL A 35 -12.80 5.21 8.58
CA VAL A 35 -12.15 5.83 7.42
C VAL A 35 -12.08 4.80 6.30
N ALA A 36 -12.67 5.13 5.15
CA ALA A 36 -12.65 4.29 3.97
C ALA A 36 -11.63 4.80 2.96
N GLY A 37 -10.68 3.96 2.58
CA GLY A 37 -9.84 4.19 1.39
C GLY A 37 -10.60 3.80 0.13
N LEU A 38 -10.53 4.63 -0.90
CA LEU A 38 -11.20 4.44 -2.19
C LEU A 38 -10.16 4.49 -3.32
N ASP A 39 -10.28 3.59 -4.30
CA ASP A 39 -9.45 3.60 -5.51
C ASP A 39 -10.20 3.00 -6.71
N GLU A 40 -9.85 3.43 -7.93
CA GLU A 40 -10.43 2.95 -9.17
C GLU A 40 -9.40 2.40 -10.16
N ALA A 41 -9.80 1.38 -10.91
CA ALA A 41 -9.02 0.79 -11.99
C ALA A 41 -9.82 0.78 -13.28
N GLY A 42 -9.15 1.11 -14.40
CA GLY A 42 -9.75 1.04 -15.74
C GLY A 42 -10.16 2.38 -16.35
N ARG A 43 -10.05 3.51 -15.63
CA ARG A 43 -10.47 4.84 -16.16
C ARG A 43 -9.78 5.30 -17.45
N GLY A 44 -8.62 4.71 -17.80
CA GLY A 44 -7.83 5.04 -18.98
C GLY A 44 -7.84 3.98 -20.07
N ALA A 45 -8.61 2.91 -19.92
CA ALA A 45 -8.73 1.88 -20.95
C ALA A 45 -9.62 2.35 -22.10
N LEU A 46 -9.27 2.00 -23.34
CA LEU A 46 -10.09 2.29 -24.53
C LEU A 46 -11.43 1.54 -24.52
N ALA A 47 -11.46 0.36 -23.90
CA ALA A 47 -12.63 -0.48 -23.75
C ALA A 47 -12.50 -1.32 -22.46
N GLY A 48 -13.64 -1.79 -21.95
CA GLY A 48 -13.75 -2.54 -20.71
C GLY A 48 -14.36 -1.73 -19.57
N PRO A 49 -14.81 -2.40 -18.49
CA PRO A 49 -15.43 -1.74 -17.35
C PRO A 49 -14.41 -0.96 -16.51
N VAL A 50 -14.91 0.03 -15.78
CA VAL A 50 -14.19 0.67 -14.67
C VAL A 50 -14.65 0.02 -13.38
N PHE A 51 -13.71 -0.38 -12.53
CA PHE A 51 -13.98 -0.91 -11.20
C PHE A 51 -13.53 0.09 -10.16
N ALA A 52 -14.32 0.25 -9.11
CA ALA A 52 -13.96 0.99 -7.91
C ALA A 52 -14.02 0.03 -6.71
N ALA A 53 -13.14 0.24 -5.74
CA ALA A 53 -13.11 -0.55 -4.52
C ALA A 53 -13.01 0.36 -3.30
N SER A 54 -13.52 -0.14 -2.17
CA SER A 54 -13.43 0.52 -0.87
C SER A 54 -12.90 -0.42 0.20
N ILE A 55 -12.15 0.11 1.16
CA ILE A 55 -11.65 -0.66 2.31
C ILE A 55 -11.64 0.17 3.58
N ILE A 56 -12.13 -0.41 4.67
CA ILE A 56 -12.08 0.16 6.02
C ILE A 56 -11.22 -0.74 6.88
N PHE A 57 -10.18 -0.18 7.49
CA PHE A 57 -9.31 -0.91 8.41
C PHE A 57 -9.58 -0.53 9.88
N PRO A 58 -9.26 -1.44 10.84
CA PRO A 58 -9.20 -1.06 12.24
C PRO A 58 -8.03 -0.10 12.51
N LYS A 59 -8.16 0.75 13.55
CA LYS A 59 -7.20 1.83 13.88
C LYS A 59 -5.78 1.32 14.15
N ASP A 60 -5.64 0.07 14.60
CA ASP A 60 -4.38 -0.59 14.96
C ASP A 60 -3.91 -1.62 13.91
N VAL A 61 -4.50 -1.60 12.71
CA VAL A 61 -4.14 -2.54 11.65
C VAL A 61 -2.63 -2.55 11.39
N LYS A 62 -2.07 -3.77 11.27
CA LYS A 62 -0.69 -3.99 10.85
C LYS A 62 -0.67 -4.81 9.58
N LEU A 63 -0.32 -4.16 8.48
CA LEU A 63 -0.06 -4.83 7.21
C LEU A 63 1.40 -5.28 7.20
N ALA A 64 1.62 -6.59 7.41
CA ALA A 64 2.96 -7.19 7.47
C ALA A 64 3.66 -7.26 6.10
N PHE A 65 2.98 -6.85 5.04
CA PHE A 65 3.44 -6.88 3.67
C PHE A 65 3.42 -5.46 3.09
N LYS A 66 4.40 -5.19 2.23
CA LYS A 66 4.51 -3.90 1.56
C LYS A 66 3.55 -3.90 0.37
N VAL A 67 2.42 -3.22 0.53
CA VAL A 67 1.56 -2.84 -0.60
C VAL A 67 2.17 -1.57 -1.20
N ASN A 68 2.68 -1.66 -2.43
CA ASN A 68 3.09 -0.50 -3.21
C ASN A 68 2.34 -0.53 -4.55
N ASP A 69 2.34 0.59 -5.27
CA ASP A 69 1.60 0.83 -6.52
C ASP A 69 1.50 -0.46 -7.37
N SER A 70 0.26 -0.84 -7.68
CA SER A 70 -0.12 -2.07 -8.38
C SER A 70 0.60 -2.23 -9.72
N LYS A 71 1.17 -1.16 -10.28
CA LYS A 71 2.02 -1.17 -11.48
C LYS A 71 3.35 -1.92 -11.31
N LYS A 72 3.71 -2.31 -10.08
CA LYS A 72 4.92 -3.11 -9.78
C LYS A 72 4.62 -4.54 -9.30
N LEU A 73 3.34 -4.92 -9.20
CA LEU A 73 2.92 -6.25 -8.76
C LEU A 73 2.43 -7.06 -9.95
N THR A 74 2.81 -8.34 -10.00
CA THR A 74 2.27 -9.28 -10.99
C THR A 74 0.78 -9.55 -10.70
N PRO A 75 -0.04 -9.93 -11.70
CA PRO A 75 -1.42 -10.34 -11.47
C PRO A 75 -1.54 -11.40 -10.36
N GLN A 76 -0.69 -12.42 -10.40
CA GLN A 76 -0.64 -13.48 -9.38
C GLN A 76 -0.39 -12.91 -7.99
N LYS A 77 0.54 -11.95 -7.86
CA LYS A 77 0.83 -11.35 -6.55
C LYS A 77 -0.34 -10.53 -6.02
N ARG A 78 -1.12 -9.91 -6.90
CA ARG A 78 -2.34 -9.19 -6.49
C ARG A 78 -3.42 -10.15 -5.98
N GLU A 79 -3.60 -11.28 -6.67
CA GLU A 79 -4.54 -12.33 -6.24
C GLU A 79 -4.13 -12.95 -4.89
N GLU A 80 -2.84 -13.13 -4.62
CA GLU A 80 -2.35 -13.58 -3.31
C GLU A 80 -2.58 -12.53 -2.20
N LEU A 81 -2.43 -11.24 -2.51
CA LEU A 81 -2.52 -10.17 -1.52
C LEU A 81 -3.96 -9.78 -1.19
N ALA A 82 -4.89 -9.87 -2.15
CA ALA A 82 -6.28 -9.52 -1.97
C ALA A 82 -6.93 -10.16 -0.72
N PRO A 83 -6.86 -11.50 -0.49
CA PRO A 83 -7.43 -12.12 0.71
C PRO A 83 -6.69 -11.73 1.99
N LEU A 84 -5.38 -11.45 1.92
CA LEU A 84 -4.60 -11.01 3.08
C LEU A 84 -4.94 -9.58 3.52
N ILE A 85 -5.26 -8.72 2.54
CA ILE A 85 -5.69 -7.34 2.76
C ILE A 85 -7.11 -7.33 3.32
N THR A 86 -8.04 -7.96 2.60
CA THR A 86 -9.46 -7.99 2.96
C THR A 86 -9.72 -8.73 4.27
N GLY A 87 -8.96 -9.79 4.57
CA GLY A 87 -9.03 -10.50 5.86
C GLY A 87 -8.54 -9.69 7.07
N ARG A 88 -7.94 -8.51 6.85
CA ARG A 88 -7.56 -7.56 7.91
C ARG A 88 -8.46 -6.32 7.95
N ALA A 89 -9.43 -6.24 7.04
CA ALA A 89 -10.37 -5.13 6.97
C ALA A 89 -11.56 -5.38 7.89
N LEU A 90 -12.18 -4.29 8.36
CA LEU A 90 -13.49 -4.31 9.00
C LEU A 90 -14.59 -4.50 7.95
N ALA A 91 -14.43 -3.88 6.79
CA ALA A 91 -15.34 -3.98 5.64
C ALA A 91 -14.60 -3.63 4.34
N TRP A 92 -15.08 -4.20 3.23
CA TRP A 92 -14.63 -3.88 1.87
C TRP A 92 -15.76 -4.16 0.87
N SER A 93 -15.71 -3.49 -0.28
CA SER A 93 -16.61 -3.70 -1.43
C SER A 93 -15.92 -3.38 -2.74
#